data_AF-A0A9Q9MLD2-F1
#
_entry.id   AF-A0A9Q9MLD2-F1
#
_cell.length_a   1.000
_cell.length_b   1.000
_cell.length_c   1.000
_cell.angle_alpha   90.00
_cell.angle_beta   90.00
_cell.angle_gamma   90.00
#
_symmetry.space_group_name_H-M   'P 1'
#
loop_
_entity.id
_entity.type
_entity.pdbx_description
1 polymer ?
#
loop_
_entity_poly.entity_id
_entity_poly.type
_entity_poly.pdbx_seq_one_letter_code
_entity_poly.pdbx_strand_id
1 'polypeptide(L)'
;MQPHGGRSRHDDTRRRRPRAAWLVLWSAVWVVLFDLAVGGSWDGEYHRTQPFDGFFSPPHLFIYTFAAIAMTLVAVLNLRPALRDCFGATLPLPGPVPFLGTAHPGALVLLSGGFAGIAFAGPADASWHTGFGLDETNWSFPHAMLGCSLALIALGVLASRIALQGVRPMWAPTRYLIGYLAVFACAVFMGPLQNYPTRQFAITAGSSGALGVNPDYQHLVRIVDQANLTHTNPAYVIVAAAWTGLALGLLRAIDRRARYWLVVAVLVAFSLAGTAADEAARYGLADDARAVTGLPLLTAAVTFAVTFRVPELVRYLLAGATFSIHVYAVWGTAVTPYWYALAAAVAPAAVVGGAVVARWIHRVVVAPARPATLALVIAAVAGVPALTGTVDLALRSAIP
;
A
#
# COMPACT_ATOMS: atom_id res chain seq x y z
N MET A 1 48.63 33.40 -18.64
CA MET A 1 47.28 33.23 -19.23
C MET A 1 46.89 31.77 -19.10
N GLN A 2 46.01 31.42 -18.15
CA GLN A 2 45.41 30.08 -18.11
C GLN A 2 44.23 30.04 -19.09
N PRO A 3 44.11 29.01 -19.93
CA PRO A 3 43.00 28.91 -20.87
C PRO A 3 41.71 28.68 -20.08
N HIS A 4 40.75 29.61 -20.21
CA HIS A 4 39.39 29.40 -19.74
C HIS A 4 38.80 28.21 -20.50
N GLY A 5 38.81 27.03 -19.85
CA GLY A 5 38.17 25.83 -20.35
C GLY A 5 36.68 26.05 -20.51
N GLY A 6 36.24 26.35 -21.73
CA GLY A 6 34.83 26.48 -22.07
C GLY A 6 34.12 25.17 -21.81
N ARG A 7 33.26 25.13 -20.77
CA ARG A 7 32.29 24.04 -20.58
C ARG A 7 31.46 23.94 -21.85
N SER A 8 31.63 22.84 -22.59
CA SER A 8 30.93 22.63 -23.84
C SER A 8 29.41 22.53 -23.58
N ARG A 9 28.60 23.12 -24.46
CA ARG A 9 27.11 23.08 -24.39
C ARG A 9 26.54 21.64 -24.28
N HIS A 10 27.32 20.63 -24.65
CA HIS A 10 26.94 19.23 -24.53
C HIS A 10 26.86 18.71 -23.09
N ASP A 11 27.73 19.17 -22.18
CA ASP A 11 27.69 18.71 -20.77
C ASP A 11 26.46 19.26 -20.03
N ASP A 12 26.02 20.47 -20.41
CA ASP A 12 24.87 21.15 -19.81
C ASP A 12 23.53 20.46 -20.14
N THR A 13 23.38 19.94 -21.37
CA THR A 13 22.17 19.22 -21.79
C THR A 13 22.04 17.84 -21.14
N ARG A 14 23.15 17.13 -20.93
CA ARG A 14 23.17 15.82 -20.25
C ARG A 14 22.73 15.93 -18.78
N ARG A 15 23.05 17.03 -18.10
CA ARG A 15 22.67 17.25 -16.69
C ARG A 15 21.23 17.77 -16.51
N ARG A 16 20.69 18.50 -17.50
CA ARG A 16 19.34 19.11 -17.42
C ARG A 16 18.20 18.08 -17.51
N ARG A 17 18.33 17.05 -18.37
CA ARG A 17 17.25 16.06 -18.59
C ARG A 17 16.92 15.23 -17.34
N PRO A 18 17.90 14.62 -16.63
CA PRO A 18 17.60 13.83 -15.43
C PRO A 18 17.04 14.69 -14.29
N ARG A 19 17.45 15.96 -14.21
CA ARG A 19 16.87 16.92 -13.25
C ARG A 19 15.40 17.19 -13.56
N ALA A 20 15.05 17.41 -14.82
CA ALA A 20 13.66 17.60 -15.23
C ALA A 20 12.81 16.34 -14.97
N ALA A 21 13.31 15.15 -15.33
CA ALA A 21 12.64 13.89 -15.05
C ALA A 21 12.43 13.67 -13.55
N TRP A 22 13.44 13.98 -12.74
CA TRP A 22 13.35 13.94 -11.28
C TRP A 22 12.30 14.89 -10.73
N LEU A 23 12.26 16.15 -11.22
CA LEU A 23 11.27 17.14 -10.78
C LEU A 23 9.85 16.67 -11.10
N VAL A 24 9.59 16.21 -12.32
CA VAL A 24 8.26 15.74 -12.73
C VAL A 24 7.83 14.51 -11.92
N LEU A 25 8.73 13.56 -11.67
CA LEU A 25 8.46 12.41 -10.81
C LEU A 25 8.05 12.85 -9.39
N TRP A 26 8.81 13.77 -8.77
CA TRP A 26 8.50 14.24 -7.42
C TRP A 26 7.25 15.10 -7.37
N SER A 27 6.97 15.89 -8.39
CA SER A 27 5.69 16.58 -8.51
C SER A 27 4.53 15.59 -8.50
N ALA A 28 4.60 14.50 -9.26
CA ALA A 28 3.57 13.46 -9.23
C ALA A 28 3.43 12.82 -7.84
N VAL A 29 4.54 12.51 -7.18
CA VAL A 29 4.54 11.97 -5.80
C VAL A 29 3.87 12.94 -4.83
N TRP A 30 4.23 14.23 -4.84
CA TRP A 30 3.65 15.21 -3.93
C TRP A 30 2.17 15.45 -4.18
N VAL A 31 1.73 15.42 -5.44
CA VAL A 31 0.31 15.49 -5.81
C VAL A 31 -0.45 14.29 -5.23
N VAL A 32 0.07 13.07 -5.37
CA VAL A 32 -0.56 11.87 -4.77
C VAL A 32 -0.58 11.94 -3.25
N LEU A 33 0.51 12.40 -2.61
CA LEU A 33 0.55 12.51 -1.14
C LEU A 33 -0.44 13.56 -0.62
N PHE A 34 -0.58 14.68 -1.34
CA PHE A 34 -1.55 15.71 -1.01
C PHE A 34 -2.99 15.20 -1.16
N ASP A 35 -3.25 14.47 -2.24
CA ASP A 35 -4.55 13.84 -2.49
C ASP A 35 -4.92 12.83 -1.39
N LEU A 36 -4.02 11.90 -1.06
CA LEU A 36 -4.25 10.93 0.01
C LEU A 36 -4.47 11.59 1.38
N ALA A 37 -3.69 12.63 1.69
CA ALA A 37 -3.75 13.28 3.00
C ALA A 37 -5.01 14.16 3.14
N VAL A 38 -5.35 14.95 2.13
CA VAL A 38 -6.47 15.91 2.18
C VAL A 38 -7.74 15.29 1.63
N GLY A 39 -7.69 14.73 0.42
CA GLY A 39 -8.82 14.11 -0.25
C GLY A 39 -9.36 12.93 0.56
N GLY A 40 -8.51 11.95 0.89
CA GLY A 40 -8.93 10.77 1.67
C GLY A 40 -9.47 11.11 3.06
N SER A 41 -8.88 12.09 3.75
CA SER A 41 -9.39 12.54 5.07
C SER A 41 -10.74 13.26 4.95
N TRP A 42 -10.89 14.09 3.91
CA TRP A 42 -12.15 14.79 3.64
C TRP A 42 -13.25 13.81 3.25
N ASP A 43 -12.95 12.84 2.40
CA ASP A 43 -13.86 11.79 1.96
C ASP A 43 -14.39 10.98 3.14
N GLY A 44 -13.49 10.48 3.99
CA GLY A 44 -13.90 9.74 5.19
C GLY A 44 -14.78 10.56 6.14
N GLU A 45 -14.53 11.87 6.30
CA GLU A 45 -15.38 12.74 7.12
C GLU A 45 -16.74 13.05 6.46
N TYR A 46 -16.74 13.18 5.14
CA TYR A 46 -17.95 13.39 4.36
C TYR A 46 -18.92 12.21 4.54
N HIS A 47 -18.47 10.97 4.39
CA HIS A 47 -19.33 9.79 4.58
C HIS A 47 -19.88 9.63 6.01
N ARG A 48 -19.20 10.18 7.04
CA ARG A 48 -19.70 10.15 8.43
C ARG A 48 -20.83 11.13 8.66
N THR A 49 -20.79 12.28 8.00
CA THR A 49 -21.70 13.40 8.26
C THR A 49 -22.80 13.53 7.24
N GLN A 50 -22.62 12.98 6.03
CA GLN A 50 -23.58 13.08 4.94
C GLN A 50 -24.24 11.72 4.67
N PRO A 51 -25.58 11.65 4.65
CA PRO A 51 -26.31 10.41 4.36
C PRO A 51 -26.32 10.08 2.86
N PHE A 52 -26.07 11.06 2.00
CA PHE A 52 -26.01 10.89 0.56
C PHE A 52 -24.56 10.91 0.09
N ASP A 53 -24.15 9.78 -0.48
CA ASP A 53 -22.90 9.65 -1.20
C ASP A 53 -23.19 9.33 -2.67
N GLY A 54 -22.40 9.91 -3.54
CA GLY A 54 -22.52 9.71 -4.98
C GLY A 54 -21.16 9.82 -5.64
N PHE A 55 -21.05 9.23 -6.83
CA PHE A 55 -19.79 9.19 -7.58
C PHE A 55 -19.16 10.59 -7.81
N PHE A 56 -19.97 11.64 -7.86
CA PHE A 56 -19.50 13.03 -8.03
C PHE A 56 -19.65 13.88 -6.75
N SER A 57 -19.52 13.28 -5.57
CA SER A 57 -19.46 14.02 -4.31
C SER A 57 -18.26 15.02 -4.33
N PRO A 58 -18.33 16.12 -3.55
CA PRO A 58 -17.23 17.08 -3.49
C PRO A 58 -15.84 16.46 -3.19
N PRO A 59 -15.65 15.56 -2.20
CA PRO A 59 -14.36 14.92 -1.98
C PRO A 59 -13.93 14.03 -3.15
N HIS A 60 -14.85 13.29 -3.78
CA HIS A 60 -14.55 12.50 -4.98
C HIS A 60 -14.04 13.37 -6.14
N LEU A 61 -14.69 14.50 -6.44
CA LEU A 61 -14.24 15.41 -7.49
C LEU A 61 -12.84 15.99 -7.21
N PHE A 62 -12.54 16.25 -5.95
CA PHE A 62 -11.20 16.65 -5.52
C PHE A 62 -10.19 15.54 -5.80
N ILE A 63 -10.47 14.32 -5.35
CA ILE A 63 -9.60 13.16 -5.53
C ILE A 63 -9.35 12.90 -7.02
N TYR A 64 -10.40 12.88 -7.83
CA TYR A 64 -10.29 12.65 -9.27
C TYR A 64 -9.44 13.71 -9.96
N THR A 65 -9.55 14.96 -9.54
CA THR A 65 -8.76 16.07 -10.09
C THR A 65 -7.27 15.88 -9.81
N PHE A 66 -6.90 15.59 -8.55
CA PHE A 66 -5.50 15.40 -8.18
C PHE A 66 -4.92 14.10 -8.75
N ALA A 67 -5.69 13.03 -8.81
CA ALA A 67 -5.33 11.81 -9.52
C ALA A 67 -5.05 12.09 -11.01
N ALA A 68 -5.92 12.86 -11.70
CA ALA A 68 -5.74 13.23 -13.10
C ALA A 68 -4.48 14.11 -13.32
N ILE A 69 -4.18 15.02 -12.39
CA ILE A 69 -2.95 15.82 -12.42
C ILE A 69 -1.72 14.91 -12.30
N ALA A 70 -1.71 13.98 -11.34
CA ALA A 70 -0.60 13.04 -11.15
C ALA A 70 -0.41 12.13 -12.39
N MET A 71 -1.51 11.61 -12.95
CA MET A 71 -1.50 10.83 -14.19
C MET A 71 -0.93 11.63 -15.36
N THR A 72 -1.30 12.91 -15.49
CA THR A 72 -0.78 13.79 -16.54
C THR A 72 0.73 13.99 -16.41
N LEU A 73 1.24 14.16 -15.17
CA LEU A 73 2.68 14.26 -14.92
C LEU A 73 3.42 12.96 -15.29
N VAL A 74 2.85 11.80 -14.98
CA VAL A 74 3.41 10.50 -15.41
C VAL A 74 3.31 10.32 -16.92
N ALA A 75 2.25 10.78 -17.57
CA ALA A 75 2.14 10.79 -19.02
C ALA A 75 3.24 11.67 -19.65
N VAL A 76 3.58 12.82 -19.06
CA VAL A 76 4.71 13.66 -19.51
C VAL A 76 6.04 12.90 -19.45
N LEU A 77 6.27 12.08 -18.41
CA LEU A 77 7.47 11.23 -18.33
C LEU A 77 7.52 10.18 -19.45
N ASN A 78 6.38 9.56 -19.76
CA ASN A 78 6.28 8.51 -20.78
C ASN A 78 6.32 9.04 -22.21
N LEU A 79 5.67 10.18 -22.48
CA LEU A 79 5.48 10.71 -23.83
C LEU A 79 6.66 11.56 -24.31
N ARG A 80 7.56 11.99 -23.43
CA ARG A 80 8.76 12.76 -23.79
C ARG A 80 9.99 11.86 -23.77
N PRO A 81 10.54 11.43 -24.93
CA PRO A 81 11.70 10.54 -24.98
C PRO A 81 12.89 11.04 -24.14
N ALA A 82 13.17 12.35 -24.20
CA ALA A 82 14.24 12.97 -23.44
C ALA A 82 14.12 12.80 -21.91
N LEU A 83 12.92 12.61 -21.37
CA LEU A 83 12.67 12.31 -19.96
C LEU A 83 12.61 10.80 -19.73
N ARG A 84 11.87 10.09 -20.58
CA ARG A 84 11.68 8.63 -20.54
C ARG A 84 13.00 7.87 -20.46
N ASP A 85 13.97 8.24 -21.29
CA ASP A 85 15.25 7.52 -21.39
C ASP A 85 16.10 7.64 -20.11
N CYS A 86 15.72 8.52 -19.16
CA CYS A 86 16.37 8.63 -17.86
C CYS A 86 16.03 7.49 -16.89
N PHE A 87 15.03 6.64 -17.21
CA PHE A 87 14.51 5.61 -16.31
C PHE A 87 15.03 4.19 -16.61
N GLY A 88 16.11 4.09 -17.38
CA GLY A 88 16.85 2.83 -17.57
C GLY A 88 16.39 2.01 -18.78
N ALA A 89 16.64 0.70 -18.72
CA ALA A 89 16.44 -0.21 -19.84
C ALA A 89 14.95 -0.34 -20.20
N THR A 90 14.66 -0.35 -21.50
CA THR A 90 13.30 -0.43 -22.04
C THR A 90 12.85 -1.88 -22.19
N LEU A 91 11.56 -2.10 -21.97
CA LEU A 91 10.88 -3.37 -22.14
C LEU A 91 10.02 -3.31 -23.40
N PRO A 92 10.09 -4.31 -24.30
CA PRO A 92 9.16 -4.41 -25.40
C PRO A 92 7.78 -4.77 -24.84
N LEU A 93 6.79 -3.91 -25.02
CA LEU A 93 5.41 -4.18 -24.60
C LEU A 93 4.62 -4.76 -25.78
N PRO A 94 3.74 -5.75 -25.56
CA PRO A 94 2.85 -6.25 -26.61
C PRO A 94 1.73 -5.23 -26.85
N GLY A 95 1.53 -4.77 -28.09
CA GLY A 95 0.30 -4.06 -28.43
C GLY A 95 0.29 -3.34 -29.79
N PRO A 96 -0.87 -3.29 -30.47
CA PRO A 96 -1.10 -2.56 -31.74
C PRO A 96 -1.37 -1.05 -31.54
N VAL A 97 -1.35 -0.55 -30.30
CA VAL A 97 -1.62 0.84 -29.97
C VAL A 97 -0.35 1.68 -30.23
N PRO A 98 -0.36 2.67 -31.15
CA PRO A 98 0.86 3.30 -31.68
C PRO A 98 1.82 3.89 -30.63
N PHE A 99 1.34 4.30 -29.46
CA PHE A 99 2.16 4.84 -28.37
C PHE A 99 2.65 3.77 -27.36
N LEU A 100 2.02 2.60 -27.31
CA LEU A 100 2.45 1.43 -26.51
C LEU A 100 3.33 0.47 -27.31
N GLY A 101 3.34 0.55 -28.64
CA GLY A 101 4.25 -0.20 -29.52
C GLY A 101 5.72 0.23 -29.41
N THR A 102 6.04 1.22 -28.58
CA THR A 102 7.42 1.63 -28.29
C THR A 102 7.92 0.97 -27.01
N ALA A 103 9.21 0.63 -26.96
CA ALA A 103 9.80 0.06 -25.76
C ALA A 103 9.81 1.10 -24.62
N HIS A 104 9.33 0.71 -23.43
CA HIS A 104 9.19 1.61 -22.28
C HIS A 104 10.03 1.16 -21.09
N PRO A 105 10.69 2.07 -20.34
CA PRO A 105 11.46 1.69 -19.17
C PRO A 105 10.62 0.94 -18.14
N GLY A 106 11.11 -0.20 -17.64
CA GLY A 106 10.31 -1.03 -16.73
C GLY A 106 9.88 -0.32 -15.45
N ALA A 107 10.69 0.63 -14.95
CA ALA A 107 10.31 1.49 -13.83
C ALA A 107 9.05 2.34 -14.12
N LEU A 108 8.94 2.88 -15.35
CA LEU A 108 7.77 3.61 -15.79
C LEU A 108 6.59 2.69 -16.11
N VAL A 109 6.83 1.44 -16.52
CA VAL A 109 5.76 0.44 -16.67
C VAL A 109 5.11 0.12 -15.33
N LEU A 110 5.89 -0.07 -14.26
CA LEU A 110 5.34 -0.26 -12.91
C LEU A 110 4.53 0.97 -12.47
N LEU A 111 5.13 2.16 -12.57
CA LEU A 111 4.49 3.41 -12.16
C LEU A 111 3.19 3.66 -12.93
N SER A 112 3.22 3.54 -14.26
CA SER A 112 2.06 3.77 -15.13
C SER A 112 1.02 2.66 -14.98
N GLY A 113 1.44 1.42 -14.68
CA GLY A 113 0.52 0.32 -14.38
C GLY A 113 -0.31 0.58 -13.13
N GLY A 114 0.31 1.14 -12.08
CA GLY A 114 -0.42 1.56 -10.89
C GLY A 114 -1.41 2.70 -11.18
N PHE A 115 -0.99 3.74 -11.91
CA PHE A 115 -1.93 4.81 -12.31
C PHE A 115 -3.05 4.34 -13.24
N ALA A 116 -2.77 3.39 -14.14
CA ALA A 116 -3.81 2.77 -14.95
C ALA A 116 -4.81 2.01 -14.07
N GLY A 117 -4.34 1.28 -13.07
CA GLY A 117 -5.19 0.61 -12.10
C GLY A 117 -6.09 1.58 -11.33
N ILE A 118 -5.57 2.72 -10.86
CA ILE A 118 -6.41 3.79 -10.25
C ILE A 118 -7.46 4.30 -11.23
N ALA A 119 -7.07 4.56 -12.48
CA ALA A 119 -7.99 5.06 -13.50
C ALA A 119 -9.12 4.06 -13.82
N PHE A 120 -8.84 2.75 -13.72
CA PHE A 120 -9.85 1.70 -13.89
C PHE A 120 -10.68 1.46 -12.62
N ALA A 121 -10.15 1.77 -11.43
CA ALA A 121 -10.86 1.58 -10.18
C ALA A 121 -12.17 2.37 -10.14
N GLY A 122 -12.20 3.64 -10.59
CA GLY A 122 -13.41 4.46 -10.58
C GLY A 122 -14.58 3.90 -11.42
N PRO A 123 -14.40 3.59 -12.72
CA PRO A 123 -15.45 2.92 -13.50
C PRO A 123 -15.83 1.54 -12.96
N ALA A 124 -14.86 0.77 -12.44
CA ALA A 124 -15.14 -0.51 -11.80
C ALA A 124 -15.99 -0.33 -10.54
N ASP A 125 -15.76 0.73 -9.78
CA ASP A 125 -16.48 1.12 -8.57
C ASP A 125 -17.93 1.50 -8.87
N ALA A 126 -18.15 2.39 -9.85
CA ALA A 126 -19.49 2.71 -10.32
C ALA A 126 -20.27 1.46 -10.81
N SER A 127 -19.58 0.55 -11.50
CA SER A 127 -20.17 -0.72 -11.96
C SER A 127 -20.47 -1.65 -10.80
N TRP A 128 -19.58 -1.70 -9.80
CA TRP A 128 -19.75 -2.49 -8.58
C TRP A 128 -20.97 -2.02 -7.80
N HIS A 129 -21.11 -0.72 -7.56
CA HIS A 129 -22.26 -0.16 -6.87
C HIS A 129 -23.58 -0.44 -7.58
N THR A 130 -23.59 -0.39 -8.91
CA THR A 130 -24.77 -0.73 -9.70
C THR A 130 -25.16 -2.21 -9.57
N GLY A 131 -24.17 -3.11 -9.48
CA GLY A 131 -24.39 -4.55 -9.46
C GLY A 131 -24.57 -5.18 -8.07
N PHE A 132 -23.89 -4.61 -7.05
CA PHE A 132 -23.68 -5.25 -5.75
C PHE A 132 -23.93 -4.35 -4.54
N GLY A 133 -24.25 -3.06 -4.72
CA GLY A 133 -24.45 -2.08 -3.62
C GLY A 133 -23.15 -1.42 -3.15
N LEU A 134 -23.18 -0.67 -2.03
CA LEU A 134 -21.99 -0.04 -1.45
C LEU A 134 -20.88 -1.06 -1.21
N ASP A 135 -19.62 -0.65 -1.24
CA ASP A 135 -18.45 -1.46 -0.93
C ASP A 135 -18.28 -1.56 0.60
N GLU A 136 -18.40 -2.76 1.11
CA GLU A 136 -18.64 -2.97 2.54
C GLU A 136 -17.31 -3.34 3.18
N THR A 137 -16.63 -4.38 2.69
CA THR A 137 -15.51 -4.95 3.43
C THR A 137 -14.14 -4.35 3.10
N ASN A 138 -14.03 -3.33 2.25
CA ASN A 138 -12.76 -2.88 1.64
C ASN A 138 -12.00 -3.98 0.85
N TRP A 139 -12.52 -5.20 0.77
CA TRP A 139 -12.04 -6.26 -0.13
C TRP A 139 -12.80 -6.29 -1.45
N SER A 140 -13.79 -5.43 -1.64
CA SER A 140 -14.47 -5.25 -2.93
C SER A 140 -13.44 -5.06 -4.04
N PHE A 141 -13.76 -5.54 -5.23
CA PHE A 141 -12.87 -5.45 -6.39
C PHE A 141 -12.30 -4.04 -6.64
N PRO A 142 -13.12 -2.96 -6.68
CA PRO A 142 -12.60 -1.61 -6.90
C PRO A 142 -11.67 -1.11 -5.78
N HIS A 143 -12.00 -1.38 -4.51
CA HIS A 143 -11.19 -0.92 -3.38
C HIS A 143 -9.85 -1.65 -3.29
N ALA A 144 -9.87 -2.97 -3.49
CA ALA A 144 -8.66 -3.75 -3.59
C ALA A 144 -7.80 -3.30 -4.79
N MET A 145 -8.42 -2.98 -5.93
CA MET A 145 -7.72 -2.43 -7.10
C MET A 145 -7.06 -1.08 -6.79
N LEU A 146 -7.78 -0.16 -6.14
CA LEU A 146 -7.25 1.13 -5.71
C LEU A 146 -6.03 0.95 -4.80
N GLY A 147 -6.18 0.14 -3.76
CA GLY A 147 -5.11 -0.18 -2.81
C GLY A 147 -3.87 -0.78 -3.46
N CYS A 148 -4.05 -1.86 -4.22
CA CYS A 148 -2.95 -2.55 -4.89
C CYS A 148 -2.26 -1.64 -5.92
N SER A 149 -3.02 -0.73 -6.55
CA SER A 149 -2.50 0.28 -7.47
C SER A 149 -1.63 1.33 -6.77
N LEU A 150 -2.02 1.79 -5.58
CA LEU A 150 -1.19 2.66 -4.74
C LEU A 150 0.12 1.97 -4.32
N ALA A 151 0.06 0.68 -3.97
CA ALA A 151 1.26 -0.12 -3.70
C ALA A 151 2.17 -0.20 -4.94
N LEU A 152 1.60 -0.44 -6.11
CA LEU A 152 2.33 -0.50 -7.37
C LEU A 152 2.93 0.86 -7.76
N ILE A 153 2.26 1.98 -7.49
CA ILE A 153 2.81 3.34 -7.65
C ILE A 153 4.02 3.53 -6.73
N ALA A 154 3.92 3.16 -5.45
CA ALA A 154 5.05 3.27 -4.51
C ALA A 154 6.28 2.47 -4.99
N LEU A 155 6.06 1.24 -5.50
CA LEU A 155 7.10 0.41 -6.10
C LEU A 155 7.66 1.02 -7.40
N GLY A 156 6.81 1.61 -8.24
CA GLY A 156 7.20 2.32 -9.46
C GLY A 156 8.03 3.57 -9.18
N VAL A 157 7.70 4.31 -8.11
CA VAL A 157 8.50 5.44 -7.61
C VAL A 157 9.86 4.96 -7.13
N LEU A 158 9.93 3.87 -6.36
CA LEU A 158 11.18 3.25 -5.93
C LEU A 158 12.04 2.84 -7.14
N ALA A 159 11.47 2.11 -8.10
CA ALA A 159 12.17 1.71 -9.34
C ALA A 159 12.70 2.93 -10.11
N SER A 160 11.86 3.97 -10.24
CA SER A 160 12.21 5.21 -10.92
C SER A 160 13.34 5.98 -10.21
N ARG A 161 13.35 5.96 -8.87
CA ARG A 161 14.42 6.59 -8.08
C ARG A 161 15.73 5.82 -8.14
N ILE A 162 15.68 4.48 -8.19
CA ILE A 162 16.85 3.63 -8.43
C ILE A 162 17.44 3.93 -9.81
N ALA A 163 16.61 4.04 -10.86
CA ALA A 163 17.10 4.37 -12.21
C ALA A 163 17.81 5.73 -12.27
N LEU A 164 17.29 6.73 -11.55
CA LEU A 164 17.85 8.09 -11.50
C LEU A 164 19.04 8.25 -10.54
N GLN A 165 19.45 7.20 -9.82
CA GLN A 165 20.45 7.31 -8.74
C GLN A 165 21.84 7.75 -9.22
N GLY A 166 22.21 7.41 -10.46
CA GLY A 166 23.49 7.77 -11.06
C GLY A 166 23.67 9.28 -11.28
N VAL A 167 22.57 10.03 -11.30
CA VAL A 167 22.58 11.50 -11.46
C VAL A 167 22.13 12.22 -10.20
N ARG A 168 21.20 11.62 -9.45
CA ARG A 168 20.68 12.16 -8.18
C ARG A 168 20.70 11.07 -7.11
N PRO A 169 21.81 10.96 -6.35
CA PRO A 169 21.93 10.00 -5.26
C PRO A 169 20.74 10.09 -4.29
N MET A 170 20.29 8.95 -3.78
CA MET A 170 19.24 8.91 -2.78
C MET A 170 19.80 9.30 -1.40
N TRP A 171 19.69 10.57 -1.07
CA TRP A 171 19.92 11.05 0.29
C TRP A 171 18.97 10.37 1.30
N ALA A 172 19.34 10.39 2.59
CA ALA A 172 18.68 9.58 3.61
C ALA A 172 17.16 9.85 3.74
N PRO A 173 16.67 11.10 3.82
CA PRO A 173 15.23 11.38 3.92
C PRO A 173 14.40 10.77 2.78
N THR A 174 14.88 10.86 1.53
CA THR A 174 14.18 10.21 0.41
C THR A 174 14.10 8.69 0.57
N ARG A 175 15.16 8.03 1.05
CA ARG A 175 15.10 6.57 1.29
C ARG A 175 14.08 6.22 2.36
N TYR A 176 14.01 7.00 3.44
CA TYR A 176 13.04 6.78 4.50
C TYR A 176 11.61 6.96 3.99
N LEU A 177 11.35 8.04 3.24
CA LEU A 177 10.05 8.29 2.63
C LEU A 177 9.65 7.16 1.67
N ILE A 178 10.54 6.72 0.77
CA ILE A 178 10.23 5.63 -0.17
C ILE A 178 9.98 4.31 0.57
N GLY A 179 10.78 4.01 1.61
CA GLY A 179 10.55 2.83 2.44
C GLY A 179 9.20 2.87 3.16
N TYR A 180 8.87 4.04 3.73
CA TYR A 180 7.58 4.28 4.37
C TYR A 180 6.43 4.05 3.37
N LEU A 181 6.47 4.68 2.19
CA LEU A 181 5.44 4.53 1.17
C LEU A 181 5.30 3.09 0.67
N ALA A 182 6.42 2.38 0.45
CA ALA A 182 6.39 0.99 0.00
C ALA A 182 5.75 0.06 1.03
N VAL A 183 6.02 0.25 2.32
CA VAL A 183 5.43 -0.58 3.39
C VAL A 183 3.98 -0.20 3.65
N PHE A 184 3.70 1.10 3.79
CA PHE A 184 2.37 1.61 4.09
C PHE A 184 1.37 1.25 2.98
N ALA A 185 1.74 1.43 1.71
CA ALA A 185 0.85 1.11 0.61
C ALA A 185 0.57 -0.40 0.47
N CYS A 186 1.48 -1.28 0.93
CA CYS A 186 1.22 -2.71 0.99
C CYS A 186 0.27 -3.12 2.13
N ALA A 187 -0.05 -2.26 3.09
CA ALA A 187 -0.96 -2.61 4.19
C ALA A 187 -2.37 -2.93 3.70
N VAL A 188 -2.77 -2.35 2.56
CA VAL A 188 -4.10 -2.53 1.98
C VAL A 188 -4.49 -3.97 1.67
N PHE A 189 -3.54 -4.91 1.54
CA PHE A 189 -3.83 -6.34 1.40
C PHE A 189 -4.56 -6.94 2.60
N MET A 190 -4.53 -6.29 3.77
CA MET A 190 -5.26 -6.74 4.96
C MET A 190 -6.76 -6.41 4.91
N GLY A 191 -7.19 -5.46 4.06
CA GLY A 191 -8.60 -5.06 3.90
C GLY A 191 -9.32 -4.79 5.22
N PRO A 192 -10.48 -5.42 5.49
CA PRO A 192 -11.28 -5.18 6.70
C PRO A 192 -10.53 -5.60 7.96
N LEU A 193 -9.64 -6.59 7.87
CA LEU A 193 -8.86 -7.07 9.00
C LEU A 193 -7.87 -6.02 9.52
N GLN A 194 -7.58 -4.95 8.78
CA GLN A 194 -6.79 -3.82 9.28
C GLN A 194 -7.66 -2.73 9.94
N ASN A 195 -8.90 -2.55 9.47
CA ASN A 195 -9.71 -1.37 9.79
C ASN A 195 -10.61 -1.57 11.01
N TYR A 196 -10.81 -2.82 11.44
CA TYR A 196 -11.66 -3.15 12.59
C TYR A 196 -10.85 -3.85 13.69
N PRO A 197 -10.22 -3.10 14.60
CA PRO A 197 -9.40 -3.70 15.64
C PRO A 197 -10.20 -4.61 16.59
N THR A 198 -11.45 -4.24 16.87
CA THR A 198 -12.37 -5.01 17.73
C THR A 198 -13.79 -5.01 17.19
N ARG A 199 -14.61 -5.98 17.62
CA ARG A 199 -16.05 -6.02 17.32
C ARG A 199 -16.76 -4.77 17.84
N GLN A 200 -16.43 -4.34 19.06
CA GLN A 200 -17.01 -3.15 19.68
C GLN A 200 -16.74 -1.89 18.84
N PHE A 201 -15.54 -1.78 18.26
CA PHE A 201 -15.21 -0.68 17.36
C PHE A 201 -16.14 -0.64 16.16
N ALA A 202 -16.32 -1.77 15.46
CA ALA A 202 -17.21 -1.84 14.30
C ALA A 202 -18.66 -1.49 14.64
N ILE A 203 -19.19 -2.02 15.74
CA ILE A 203 -20.57 -1.73 16.20
C ILE A 203 -20.72 -0.24 16.55
N THR A 204 -19.77 0.33 17.27
CA THR A 204 -19.84 1.73 17.73
C THR A 204 -19.75 2.69 16.54
N ALA A 205 -18.81 2.43 15.61
CA ALA A 205 -18.70 3.16 14.35
C ALA A 205 -20.00 3.06 13.54
N GLY A 206 -20.55 1.85 13.43
CA GLY A 206 -21.83 1.58 12.79
C GLY A 206 -23.00 2.31 13.37
N SER A 207 -23.02 2.57 14.68
CA SER A 207 -24.12 3.30 15.34
C SER A 207 -23.99 4.83 15.23
N SER A 208 -22.94 5.35 14.63
CA SER A 208 -22.62 6.78 14.65
C SER A 208 -23.17 7.55 13.44
N GLY A 209 -23.69 8.75 13.68
CA GLY A 209 -24.00 9.73 12.63
C GLY A 209 -24.84 9.18 11.46
N ALA A 210 -24.40 9.50 10.24
CA ALA A 210 -25.04 9.02 9.01
C ALA A 210 -24.87 7.50 8.79
N LEU A 211 -23.82 6.90 9.35
CA LEU A 211 -23.56 5.45 9.22
C LEU A 211 -24.64 4.62 9.93
N GLY A 212 -25.17 5.12 11.05
CA GLY A 212 -26.24 4.49 11.85
C GLY A 212 -27.54 4.25 11.10
N VAL A 213 -27.81 5.05 10.06
CA VAL A 213 -29.04 4.96 9.27
C VAL A 213 -28.80 4.43 7.86
N ASN A 214 -27.55 4.20 7.46
CA ASN A 214 -27.20 3.67 6.15
C ASN A 214 -27.33 2.14 6.12
N PRO A 215 -28.26 1.56 5.34
CA PRO A 215 -28.52 0.11 5.37
C PRO A 215 -27.31 -0.74 4.94
N ASP A 216 -26.53 -0.28 3.96
CA ASP A 216 -25.37 -1.02 3.47
C ASP A 216 -24.23 -0.99 4.49
N TYR A 217 -24.04 0.14 5.18
CA TYR A 217 -23.07 0.19 6.29
C TYR A 217 -23.52 -0.70 7.46
N GLN A 218 -24.82 -0.77 7.76
CA GLN A 218 -25.32 -1.71 8.76
C GLN A 218 -25.09 -3.17 8.33
N HIS A 219 -25.16 -3.46 7.02
CA HIS A 219 -24.85 -4.78 6.48
C HIS A 219 -23.36 -5.12 6.64
N LEU A 220 -22.46 -4.18 6.35
CA LEU A 220 -21.04 -4.30 6.68
C LEU A 220 -20.80 -4.64 8.16
N VAL A 221 -21.44 -3.91 9.07
CA VAL A 221 -21.29 -4.16 10.52
C VAL A 221 -21.70 -5.59 10.87
N ARG A 222 -22.78 -6.11 10.27
CA ARG A 222 -23.19 -7.51 10.42
C ARG A 222 -22.17 -8.49 9.86
N ILE A 223 -21.57 -8.20 8.71
CA ILE A 223 -20.49 -9.02 8.13
C ILE A 223 -19.28 -9.06 9.08
N VAL A 224 -18.79 -7.91 9.51
CA VAL A 224 -17.64 -7.82 10.43
C VAL A 224 -17.91 -8.57 11.72
N ASP A 225 -19.13 -8.46 12.24
CA ASP A 225 -19.57 -9.14 13.43
C ASP A 225 -19.62 -10.67 13.26
N GLN A 226 -20.43 -11.15 12.31
CA GLN A 226 -20.71 -12.58 12.13
C GLN A 226 -19.51 -13.36 11.59
N ALA A 227 -18.74 -12.78 10.66
CA ALA A 227 -17.52 -13.39 10.13
C ALA A 227 -16.28 -13.10 11.00
N ASN A 228 -16.45 -12.36 12.10
CA ASN A 228 -15.38 -11.89 12.97
C ASN A 228 -14.22 -11.26 12.18
N LEU A 229 -14.48 -10.29 11.29
CA LEU A 229 -13.44 -9.63 10.50
C LEU A 229 -12.68 -8.58 11.32
N THR A 230 -12.11 -9.02 12.45
CA THR A 230 -11.37 -8.18 13.39
C THR A 230 -9.97 -8.72 13.64
N HIS A 231 -9.16 -8.03 14.44
CA HIS A 231 -7.83 -8.53 14.86
C HIS A 231 -7.89 -9.84 15.69
N THR A 232 -9.09 -10.24 16.11
CA THR A 232 -9.31 -11.52 16.79
C THR A 232 -9.48 -12.69 15.82
N ASN A 233 -9.58 -12.44 14.51
CA ASN A 233 -9.68 -13.48 13.48
C ASN A 233 -8.36 -14.23 13.30
N PRO A 234 -8.34 -15.58 13.23
CA PRO A 234 -7.13 -16.33 12.87
C PRO A 234 -6.50 -15.90 11.53
N ALA A 235 -7.32 -15.49 10.55
CA ALA A 235 -6.85 -14.97 9.27
C ALA A 235 -6.06 -13.67 9.43
N TYR A 236 -6.41 -12.81 10.40
CA TYR A 236 -5.64 -11.60 10.68
C TYR A 236 -4.20 -11.94 11.04
N VAL A 237 -4.00 -12.90 11.96
CA VAL A 237 -2.65 -13.32 12.38
C VAL A 237 -1.82 -13.76 11.17
N ILE A 238 -2.40 -14.54 10.26
CA ILE A 238 -1.71 -15.06 9.08
C ILE A 238 -1.41 -13.93 8.07
N VAL A 239 -2.41 -13.14 7.71
CA VAL A 239 -2.29 -12.08 6.69
C VAL A 239 -1.38 -10.95 7.19
N ALA A 240 -1.54 -10.50 8.43
CA ALA A 240 -0.71 -9.46 9.03
C ALA A 240 0.73 -9.94 9.27
N ALA A 241 0.95 -11.22 9.59
CA ALA A 241 2.30 -11.82 9.63
C ALA A 241 2.93 -11.86 8.23
N ALA A 242 2.19 -12.27 7.20
CA ALA A 242 2.68 -12.23 5.82
C ALA A 242 3.03 -10.80 5.37
N TRP A 243 2.18 -9.82 5.68
CA TRP A 243 2.46 -8.40 5.45
C TRP A 243 3.72 -7.93 6.21
N THR A 244 3.89 -8.34 7.47
CA THR A 244 5.08 -8.01 8.28
C THR A 244 6.36 -8.56 7.62
N GLY A 245 6.31 -9.81 7.14
CA GLY A 245 7.42 -10.41 6.38
C GLY A 245 7.72 -9.67 5.08
N LEU A 246 6.67 -9.28 4.34
CA LEU A 246 6.77 -8.48 3.13
C LEU A 246 7.44 -7.13 3.43
N ALA A 247 6.98 -6.42 4.46
CA ALA A 247 7.50 -5.13 4.88
C ALA A 247 8.99 -5.21 5.26
N LEU A 248 9.36 -6.13 6.16
CA LEU A 248 10.76 -6.32 6.56
C LEU A 248 11.65 -6.71 5.39
N GLY A 249 11.18 -7.61 4.52
CA GLY A 249 11.89 -8.03 3.33
C GLY A 249 12.14 -6.88 2.36
N LEU A 250 11.12 -6.04 2.09
CA LEU A 250 11.23 -4.88 1.20
C LEU A 250 12.19 -3.83 1.78
N LEU A 251 12.04 -3.48 3.06
CA LEU A 251 12.90 -2.49 3.71
C LEU A 251 14.38 -2.92 3.71
N ARG A 252 14.66 -4.19 4.02
CA ARG A 252 16.02 -4.75 3.97
C ARG A 252 16.59 -4.75 2.56
N ALA A 253 15.75 -4.98 1.56
CA ALA A 253 16.17 -4.99 0.17
C ALA A 253 16.52 -3.57 -0.32
N ILE A 254 15.77 -2.55 0.12
CA ILE A 254 16.08 -1.14 -0.14
C ILE A 254 17.37 -0.69 0.55
N ASP A 255 17.55 -1.00 1.83
CA ASP A 255 18.76 -0.68 2.58
C ASP A 255 19.02 -1.69 3.71
N ARG A 256 20.20 -2.31 3.68
CA ARG A 256 20.56 -3.39 4.60
C ARG A 256 20.82 -2.93 6.04
N ARG A 257 21.00 -1.63 6.29
CA ARG A 257 21.43 -1.10 7.59
C ARG A 257 20.28 -1.17 8.60
N ALA A 258 20.54 -1.73 9.79
CA ALA A 258 19.54 -1.90 10.85
C ALA A 258 18.75 -0.62 11.18
N ARG A 259 19.49 0.48 11.35
CA ARG A 259 18.91 1.81 11.61
C ARG A 259 17.88 2.24 10.57
N TYR A 260 18.05 1.85 9.30
CA TYR A 260 17.15 2.31 8.25
C TYR A 260 15.75 1.74 8.46
N TRP A 261 15.66 0.41 8.48
CA TRP A 261 14.39 -0.27 8.51
C TRP A 261 13.75 -0.22 9.91
N LEU A 262 14.53 -0.02 10.99
CA LEU A 262 13.98 0.31 12.31
C LEU A 262 13.28 1.67 12.31
N VAL A 263 13.91 2.71 11.77
CA VAL A 263 13.28 4.05 11.69
C VAL A 263 12.02 4.00 10.84
N VAL A 264 12.03 3.29 9.70
CA VAL A 264 10.82 3.14 8.89
C VAL A 264 9.73 2.36 9.64
N ALA A 265 10.08 1.26 10.32
CA ALA A 265 9.13 0.48 11.11
C ALA A 265 8.51 1.32 12.24
N VAL A 266 9.30 2.18 12.90
CA VAL A 266 8.81 3.16 13.88
C VAL A 266 7.82 4.12 13.21
N LEU A 267 8.20 4.76 12.11
CA LEU A 267 7.30 5.70 11.42
C LEU A 267 5.98 5.05 11.02
N VAL A 268 6.02 3.86 10.41
CA VAL A 268 4.80 3.12 10.03
C VAL A 268 3.96 2.75 11.26
N ALA A 269 4.58 2.23 12.32
CA ALA A 269 3.87 1.85 13.53
C ALA A 269 3.20 3.07 14.21
N PHE A 270 3.90 4.21 14.28
CA PHE A 270 3.34 5.45 14.82
C PHE A 270 2.21 6.01 13.95
N SER A 271 2.34 5.98 12.63
CA SER A 271 1.26 6.42 11.73
C SER A 271 0.01 5.56 11.90
N LEU A 272 0.17 4.22 11.92
CA LEU A 272 -0.97 3.30 12.07
C LEU A 272 -1.61 3.42 13.46
N ALA A 273 -0.81 3.50 14.53
CA ALA A 273 -1.32 3.70 15.88
C ALA A 273 -1.99 5.07 16.05
N GLY A 274 -1.44 6.12 15.42
CA GLY A 274 -2.03 7.46 15.43
C GLY A 274 -3.39 7.49 14.75
N THR A 275 -3.52 6.88 13.57
CA THR A 275 -4.82 6.73 12.89
C THR A 275 -5.80 5.92 13.73
N ALA A 276 -5.38 4.77 14.27
CA ALA A 276 -6.24 3.94 15.10
C ALA A 276 -6.69 4.66 16.38
N ALA A 277 -5.81 5.42 17.03
CA ALA A 277 -6.11 6.19 18.22
C ALA A 277 -7.08 7.35 17.93
N ASP A 278 -6.89 8.07 16.83
CA ASP A 278 -7.81 9.14 16.41
C ASP A 278 -9.21 8.58 16.13
N GLU A 279 -9.31 7.48 15.39
CA GLU A 279 -10.59 6.83 15.12
C GLU A 279 -11.24 6.28 16.40
N ALA A 280 -10.47 5.62 17.26
CA ALA A 280 -10.98 5.12 18.54
C ALA A 280 -11.49 6.28 19.42
N ALA A 281 -10.78 7.41 19.47
CA ALA A 281 -11.22 8.59 20.22
C ALA A 281 -12.55 9.14 19.70
N ARG A 282 -12.74 9.19 18.37
CA ARG A 282 -14.02 9.63 17.76
C ARG A 282 -15.21 8.76 18.18
N TYR A 283 -14.98 7.48 18.44
CA TYR A 283 -16.02 6.54 18.88
C TYR A 283 -16.06 6.32 20.40
N GLY A 284 -15.32 7.10 21.20
CA GLY A 284 -15.31 6.94 22.66
C GLY A 284 -14.61 5.67 23.14
N LEU A 285 -13.68 5.14 22.35
CA LEU A 285 -12.91 3.91 22.59
C LEU A 285 -11.42 4.17 22.84
N ALA A 286 -11.03 5.42 23.14
CA ALA A 286 -9.63 5.79 23.39
C ALA A 286 -8.99 5.01 24.55
N ASP A 287 -9.79 4.56 25.52
CA ASP A 287 -9.34 3.77 26.66
C ASP A 287 -9.21 2.26 26.35
N ASP A 288 -9.74 1.78 25.22
CA ASP A 288 -9.54 0.39 24.79
C ASP A 288 -8.17 0.26 24.10
N ALA A 289 -7.20 -0.27 24.83
CA ALA A 289 -5.85 -0.55 24.32
C ALA A 289 -5.87 -1.31 22.98
N ARG A 290 -6.85 -2.19 22.75
CA ARG A 290 -6.97 -2.98 21.51
C ARG A 290 -7.45 -2.16 20.33
N ALA A 291 -8.18 -1.08 20.57
CA ALA A 291 -8.67 -0.16 19.55
C ALA A 291 -7.58 0.83 19.12
N VAL A 292 -6.69 1.23 20.02
CA VAL A 292 -5.62 2.21 19.75
C VAL A 292 -4.29 1.58 19.33
N THR A 293 -4.12 0.27 19.51
CA THR A 293 -2.87 -0.42 19.16
C THR A 293 -2.78 -0.68 17.65
N GLY A 294 -1.77 -0.12 17.00
CA GLY A 294 -1.45 -0.38 15.59
C GLY A 294 -0.81 -1.75 15.34
N LEU A 295 -0.53 -2.07 14.08
CA LEU A 295 0.09 -3.35 13.69
C LEU A 295 1.48 -3.54 14.34
N PRO A 296 1.81 -4.74 14.87
CA PRO A 296 3.06 -4.97 15.60
C PRO A 296 4.31 -5.15 14.72
N LEU A 297 4.41 -4.38 13.63
CA LEU A 297 5.59 -4.34 12.76
C LEU A 297 6.86 -3.99 13.54
N LEU A 298 6.77 -3.05 14.48
CA LEU A 298 7.90 -2.59 15.26
C LEU A 298 8.52 -3.72 16.10
N THR A 299 7.68 -4.53 16.76
CA THR A 299 8.13 -5.68 17.56
C THR A 299 8.90 -6.67 16.69
N ALA A 300 8.35 -7.03 15.53
CA ALA A 300 9.00 -7.93 14.58
C ALA A 300 10.32 -7.35 14.06
N ALA A 301 10.35 -6.04 13.75
CA ALA A 301 11.56 -5.34 13.31
C ALA A 301 12.65 -5.37 14.39
N VAL A 302 12.32 -5.01 15.63
CA VAL A 302 13.28 -5.03 16.76
C VAL A 302 13.85 -6.43 16.95
N THR A 303 13.01 -7.47 16.97
CA THR A 303 13.45 -8.86 17.04
C THR A 303 14.40 -9.21 15.91
N PHE A 304 14.05 -8.84 14.67
CA PHE A 304 14.89 -9.04 13.51
C PHE A 304 16.24 -8.31 13.63
N ALA A 305 16.31 -7.21 14.38
CA ALA A 305 17.53 -6.40 14.60
C ALA A 305 18.47 -7.04 15.59
N VAL A 306 17.95 -7.40 16.75
CA VAL A 306 18.76 -7.92 17.87
C VAL A 306 19.28 -9.33 17.56
N THR A 307 18.59 -10.07 16.69
CA THR A 307 18.99 -11.40 16.23
C THR A 307 19.95 -11.36 15.04
N PHE A 308 20.66 -10.25 14.78
CA PHE A 308 21.52 -10.10 13.59
C PHE A 308 22.64 -11.16 13.44
N ARG A 309 23.00 -11.86 14.52
CA ARG A 309 24.03 -12.91 14.53
C ARG A 309 23.53 -14.30 14.10
N VAL A 310 22.22 -14.51 13.96
CA VAL A 310 21.66 -15.81 13.55
C VAL A 310 21.32 -15.82 12.05
N PRO A 311 21.18 -17.00 11.41
CA PRO A 311 20.85 -17.10 9.99
C PRO A 311 19.57 -16.34 9.62
N GLU A 312 19.52 -15.75 8.43
CA GLU A 312 18.41 -14.88 8.01
C GLU A 312 17.03 -15.54 8.10
N LEU A 313 16.92 -16.83 7.72
CA LEU A 313 15.69 -17.59 7.87
C LEU A 313 15.23 -17.63 9.33
N VAL A 314 16.15 -17.91 10.26
CA VAL A 314 15.87 -17.96 11.70
C VAL A 314 15.44 -16.59 12.22
N ARG A 315 16.01 -15.50 11.71
CA ARG A 315 15.60 -14.13 12.07
C ARG A 315 14.15 -13.84 11.69
N TYR A 316 13.70 -14.25 10.50
CA TYR A 316 12.29 -14.11 10.11
C TYR A 316 11.37 -14.98 10.95
N LEU A 317 11.77 -16.22 11.28
CA LEU A 317 10.99 -17.09 12.15
C LEU A 317 10.83 -16.48 13.55
N LEU A 318 11.91 -15.95 14.14
CA LEU A 318 11.87 -15.26 15.44
C LEU A 318 11.02 -13.98 15.38
N ALA A 319 11.14 -13.21 14.29
CA ALA A 319 10.30 -12.03 14.06
C ALA A 319 8.81 -12.40 14.01
N GLY A 320 8.44 -13.49 13.33
CA GLY A 320 7.05 -13.98 13.30
C GLY A 320 6.56 -14.55 14.63
N ALA A 321 7.43 -15.22 15.39
CA ALA A 321 7.08 -15.68 16.74
C ALA A 321 6.79 -14.51 17.69
N THR A 322 7.66 -13.49 17.70
CA THR A 322 7.47 -12.29 18.52
C THR A 322 6.30 -11.41 18.06
N PHE A 323 6.08 -11.30 16.76
CA PHE A 323 4.86 -10.72 16.19
C PHE A 323 3.63 -11.41 16.77
N SER A 324 3.59 -12.74 16.72
CA SER A 324 2.44 -13.48 17.20
C SER A 324 2.21 -13.38 18.71
N ILE A 325 3.28 -13.36 19.51
CA ILE A 325 3.17 -13.14 20.96
C ILE A 325 2.56 -11.76 21.22
N HIS A 326 2.98 -10.74 20.48
CA HIS A 326 2.41 -9.40 20.61
C HIS A 326 0.92 -9.38 20.22
N VAL A 327 0.56 -9.98 19.08
CA VAL A 327 -0.83 -10.07 18.63
C VAL A 327 -1.69 -10.81 19.65
N TYR A 328 -1.20 -11.93 20.21
CA TYR A 328 -1.90 -12.65 21.28
C TYR A 328 -2.03 -11.84 22.57
N ALA A 329 -0.99 -11.11 22.98
CA ALA A 329 -1.02 -10.29 24.19
C ALA A 329 -2.05 -9.16 24.12
N VAL A 330 -2.27 -8.59 22.93
CA VAL A 330 -3.23 -7.49 22.73
C VAL A 330 -4.64 -8.02 22.48
N TRP A 331 -4.82 -8.92 21.51
CA TRP A 331 -6.16 -9.34 21.04
C TRP A 331 -6.54 -10.78 21.42
N GLY A 332 -5.58 -11.63 21.80
CA GLY A 332 -5.79 -13.06 22.01
C GLY A 332 -6.56 -13.43 23.29
N THR A 333 -6.60 -12.54 24.28
CA THR A 333 -7.33 -12.77 25.55
C THR A 333 -8.84 -12.78 25.40
N ALA A 334 -9.37 -12.28 24.27
CA ALA A 334 -10.79 -12.21 23.99
C ALA A 334 -11.35 -13.46 23.26
N VAL A 335 -10.50 -14.40 22.84
CA VAL A 335 -10.88 -15.53 21.96
C VAL A 335 -10.61 -16.86 22.65
N THR A 336 -11.34 -17.91 22.23
CA THR A 336 -10.99 -19.31 22.58
C THR A 336 -9.52 -19.62 22.24
N PRO A 337 -8.70 -20.02 23.24
CA PRO A 337 -7.24 -19.98 23.14
C PRO A 337 -6.61 -20.91 22.08
N TYR A 338 -7.31 -21.96 21.65
CA TYR A 338 -6.71 -23.00 20.82
C TYR A 338 -6.48 -22.58 19.35
N TRP A 339 -7.44 -21.89 18.73
CA TRP A 339 -7.26 -21.41 17.35
C TRP A 339 -6.21 -20.32 17.23
N TYR A 340 -6.14 -19.46 18.25
CA TYR A 340 -5.14 -18.40 18.29
C TYR A 340 -3.73 -18.96 18.49
N ALA A 341 -3.57 -20.00 19.32
CA ALA A 341 -2.32 -20.72 19.46
C ALA A 341 -1.88 -21.43 18.16
N LEU A 342 -2.82 -21.99 17.40
CA LEU A 342 -2.52 -22.60 16.11
C LEU A 342 -2.12 -21.55 15.07
N ALA A 343 -2.87 -20.45 14.95
CA ALA A 343 -2.52 -19.34 14.07
C ALA A 343 -1.16 -18.73 14.44
N ALA A 344 -0.87 -18.67 15.75
CA ALA A 344 0.43 -18.23 16.25
C ALA A 344 1.58 -19.13 15.84
N ALA A 345 1.36 -20.45 15.76
CA ALA A 345 2.35 -21.39 15.26
C ALA A 345 2.62 -21.21 13.75
N VAL A 346 1.64 -20.69 12.98
CA VAL A 346 1.77 -20.45 11.53
C VAL A 346 2.40 -19.09 11.22
N ALA A 347 2.28 -18.09 12.11
CA ALA A 347 2.81 -16.74 11.89
C ALA A 347 4.31 -16.68 11.50
N PRO A 348 5.23 -17.46 12.12
CA PRO A 348 6.62 -17.55 11.65
C PRO A 348 6.75 -17.94 10.17
N ALA A 349 5.99 -18.93 9.71
CA ALA A 349 6.00 -19.38 8.32
C ALA A 349 5.40 -18.31 7.39
N ALA A 350 4.34 -17.62 7.82
CA ALA A 350 3.73 -16.52 7.08
C ALA A 350 4.71 -15.35 6.89
N VAL A 351 5.45 -14.95 7.94
CA VAL A 351 6.53 -13.94 7.84
C VAL A 351 7.60 -14.35 6.83
N VAL A 352 8.02 -15.62 6.84
CA VAL A 352 8.99 -16.13 5.85
C VAL A 352 8.41 -16.05 4.43
N GLY A 353 7.14 -16.44 4.25
CA GLY A 353 6.43 -16.34 2.97
C GLY A 353 6.38 -14.91 2.44
N GLY A 354 5.99 -13.96 3.28
CA GLY A 354 6.02 -12.53 2.97
C GLY A 354 7.40 -12.04 2.53
N ALA A 355 8.46 -12.46 3.23
CA ALA A 355 9.83 -12.10 2.89
C ALA A 355 10.30 -12.70 1.55
N VAL A 356 9.80 -13.88 1.17
CA VAL A 356 10.04 -14.47 -0.17
C VAL A 356 9.40 -13.60 -1.25
N VAL A 357 8.14 -13.19 -1.06
CA VAL A 357 7.43 -12.29 -1.98
C VAL A 357 8.16 -10.96 -2.11
N ALA A 358 8.62 -10.37 -0.99
CA ALA A 358 9.40 -9.14 -1.00
C ALA A 358 10.68 -9.24 -1.85
N ARG A 359 11.41 -10.35 -1.75
CA ARG A 359 12.62 -10.58 -2.57
C ARG A 359 12.28 -10.69 -4.05
N TRP A 360 11.15 -11.30 -4.40
CA TRP A 360 10.67 -11.33 -5.78
C TRP A 360 10.32 -9.93 -6.28
N ILE A 361 9.50 -9.17 -5.55
CA ILE A 361 9.14 -7.78 -5.89
C ILE A 361 10.39 -6.91 -6.05
N HIS A 362 11.33 -6.99 -5.10
CA HIS A 362 12.56 -6.21 -5.17
C HIS A 362 13.40 -6.53 -6.43
N ARG A 363 13.47 -7.80 -6.85
CA ARG A 363 14.14 -8.16 -8.12
C ARG A 363 13.47 -7.50 -9.31
N VAL A 364 12.14 -7.48 -9.36
CA VAL A 364 11.37 -6.80 -10.40
C VAL A 364 11.64 -5.29 -10.39
N VAL A 365 11.70 -4.67 -9.21
CA VAL A 365 11.93 -3.24 -9.05
C VAL A 365 13.35 -2.80 -9.46
N VAL A 366 14.38 -3.57 -9.07
CA VAL A 366 15.78 -3.23 -9.36
C VAL A 366 16.18 -3.57 -10.79
N ALA A 367 15.70 -4.69 -11.31
CA ALA A 367 15.99 -5.18 -12.65
C ALA A 367 14.69 -5.61 -13.34
N PRO A 368 13.86 -4.66 -13.79
CA PRO A 368 12.60 -4.98 -14.45
C PRO A 368 12.85 -5.87 -15.67
N ALA A 369 12.29 -7.06 -15.65
CA ALA A 369 12.20 -7.95 -16.80
C ALA A 369 10.73 -7.99 -17.26
N ARG A 370 10.50 -8.04 -18.57
CA ARG A 370 9.14 -8.01 -19.16
C ARG A 370 8.16 -8.98 -18.48
N PRO A 371 8.42 -10.30 -18.40
CA PRO A 371 7.43 -11.24 -17.85
C PRO A 371 7.14 -10.95 -16.37
N ALA A 372 8.17 -10.64 -15.57
CA ALA A 372 8.00 -10.40 -14.15
C ALA A 372 7.32 -9.05 -13.85
N THR A 373 7.61 -8.03 -14.66
CA THR A 373 6.97 -6.71 -14.56
C THR A 373 5.49 -6.80 -14.89
N LEU A 374 5.14 -7.46 -16.01
CA LEU A 374 3.74 -7.66 -16.39
C LEU A 374 3.00 -8.54 -15.38
N ALA A 375 3.63 -9.59 -14.87
CA ALA A 375 3.04 -10.42 -13.82
C ALA A 375 2.71 -9.62 -12.56
N LEU A 376 3.63 -8.75 -12.10
CA LEU A 376 3.39 -7.89 -10.95
C LEU A 376 2.26 -6.87 -11.21
N VAL A 377 2.24 -6.23 -12.38
CA VAL A 377 1.17 -5.28 -12.76
C VAL A 377 -0.19 -5.98 -12.82
N ILE A 378 -0.29 -7.12 -13.50
CA ILE A 378 -1.54 -7.88 -13.63
C ILE A 378 -2.00 -8.40 -12.27
N ALA A 379 -1.09 -8.92 -11.45
CA ALA A 379 -1.42 -9.39 -10.11
C ALA A 379 -1.96 -8.26 -9.23
N ALA A 380 -1.33 -7.08 -9.26
CA ALA A 380 -1.77 -5.94 -8.46
C ALA A 380 -3.09 -5.32 -8.98
N VAL A 381 -3.22 -5.13 -10.29
CA VAL A 381 -4.38 -4.41 -10.85
C VAL A 381 -5.61 -5.29 -11.01
N ALA A 382 -5.45 -6.59 -11.27
CA ALA A 382 -6.59 -7.47 -11.55
C ALA A 382 -6.61 -8.75 -10.71
N GLY A 383 -5.47 -9.42 -10.53
CA GLY A 383 -5.41 -10.73 -9.88
C GLY A 383 -5.83 -10.71 -8.41
N VAL A 384 -5.16 -9.92 -7.59
CA VAL A 384 -5.49 -9.76 -6.16
C VAL A 384 -6.88 -9.14 -5.98
N PRO A 385 -7.25 -8.05 -6.70
CA PRO A 385 -8.60 -7.49 -6.61
C PRO A 385 -9.71 -8.49 -6.96
N ALA A 386 -9.53 -9.34 -7.98
CA ALA A 386 -10.50 -10.39 -8.31
C ALA A 386 -10.62 -11.42 -7.19
N LEU A 387 -9.51 -11.83 -6.59
CA LEU A 387 -9.51 -12.77 -5.47
C LEU A 387 -10.24 -12.18 -4.26
N THR A 388 -9.90 -10.96 -3.82
CA THR A 388 -10.53 -10.33 -2.66
C THR A 388 -11.99 -9.98 -2.93
N GLY A 389 -12.32 -9.51 -4.14
CA GLY A 389 -13.69 -9.21 -4.54
C GLY A 389 -14.58 -10.46 -4.55
N THR A 390 -14.02 -11.62 -4.89
CA THR A 390 -14.74 -12.90 -4.79
C THR A 390 -15.04 -13.25 -3.33
N VAL A 391 -14.07 -13.03 -2.42
CA VAL A 391 -14.26 -13.24 -0.98
C VAL A 391 -15.31 -12.28 -0.42
N ASP A 392 -15.27 -11.00 -0.82
CA ASP A 392 -16.26 -10.00 -0.41
C ASP A 392 -17.69 -10.40 -0.83
N LEU A 393 -17.91 -10.77 -2.10
CA LEU A 393 -19.23 -11.24 -2.56
C LEU A 393 -19.70 -12.51 -1.86
N ALA A 394 -18.78 -13.44 -1.57
CA ALA A 394 -19.11 -14.64 -0.80
C ALA A 394 -19.57 -14.30 0.62
N LEU A 395 -18.95 -13.32 1.29
CA LEU A 395 -19.36 -12.86 2.62
C LEU A 395 -20.73 -12.17 2.59
N ARG A 396 -20.95 -11.25 1.64
CA ARG A 396 -22.23 -10.55 1.45
C ARG A 396 -23.39 -11.48 1.16
N SER A 397 -23.16 -12.53 0.37
CA SER A 397 -24.21 -13.49 0.04
C SER A 397 -24.55 -14.43 1.20
N ALA A 398 -23.59 -14.68 2.11
CA ALA A 398 -23.76 -15.60 3.22
C ALA A 398 -24.40 -14.94 4.46
N ILE A 399 -24.30 -13.62 4.59
CA ILE A 399 -24.72 -12.86 5.77
C ILE A 399 -25.80 -11.87 5.30
N PRO A 400 -27.06 -11.97 5.77
CA PRO A 400 -28.15 -11.09 5.34
C PRO A 400 -28.18 -9.75 6.09
#